data_AF-A0A4R2IG64-F1
#
_entry.id   AF-A0A4R2IG64-F1
#
_cell.length_a   1.000
_cell.length_b   1.000
_cell.length_c   1.000
_cell.angle_alpha   90.00
_cell.angle_beta   90.00
_cell.angle_gamma   90.00
#
_symmetry.space_group_name_H-M   'P 1'
#
loop_
_entity.id
_entity.type
_entity.pdbx_description
1 polymer ?
#
loop_
_entity_poly.entity_id
_entity_poly.type
_entity_poly.pdbx_seq_one_letter_code
_entity_poly.pdbx_strand_id
1 'polypeptide(L)' 'MAHVVPEHEIEVTGTFRYANTWPTAIALVASGRVDLDRLVTSRHGLEQAPDALAASRRDPEAIKAIVHPGS' A
#
# COMPACT_ATOMS: atom_id res chain seq x y z
N MET A 1 -30.44 17.91 -26.04
CA MET A 1 -29.60 17.31 -24.98
C MET A 1 -30.52 16.95 -23.83
N ALA A 2 -30.69 15.66 -23.55
CA ALA A 2 -31.41 15.21 -22.37
C ALA A 2 -30.43 15.18 -21.20
N HIS A 3 -30.71 15.93 -20.15
CA HIS A 3 -30.07 15.72 -18.85
C HIS A 3 -30.60 14.39 -18.30
N VAL A 4 -29.75 13.36 -18.29
CA VAL A 4 -30.01 12.14 -17.52
C VAL A 4 -29.58 12.43 -16.10
N VAL A 5 -30.54 12.52 -15.18
CA VAL A 5 -30.26 12.55 -13.74
C VAL A 5 -30.22 11.08 -13.26
N PRO A 6 -29.11 10.58 -12.69
CA PRO A 6 -29.02 9.20 -12.20
C PRO A 6 -29.97 8.97 -11.00
N GLU A 7 -30.65 7.83 -10.98
CA GLU A 7 -31.71 7.45 -10.02
C GLU A 7 -31.26 7.28 -8.55
N HIS A 8 -29.95 7.19 -8.33
CA HIS A 8 -29.34 6.91 -7.00
C HIS A 8 -28.26 7.91 -6.59
N GLU A 9 -28.02 8.96 -7.39
CA GLU A 9 -27.02 10.01 -7.11
C GLU A 9 -25.63 9.47 -6.71
N ILE A 10 -25.19 8.38 -7.34
CA ILE A 10 -23.90 7.75 -7.03
C ILE A 10 -22.74 8.60 -7.56
N GLU A 11 -21.80 8.94 -6.68
CA GLU A 11 -20.52 9.55 -7.05
C GLU A 11 -19.43 8.49 -7.23
N VAL A 12 -18.74 8.51 -8.38
CA VAL A 12 -17.61 7.63 -8.68
C VAL A 12 -16.36 8.49 -8.86
N THR A 13 -15.38 8.32 -7.97
CA THR A 13 -14.10 9.05 -8.02
C THR A 13 -12.93 8.09 -8.23
N GLY A 14 -12.10 8.38 -9.23
CA GLY A 14 -10.82 7.69 -9.42
C GLY A 14 -9.76 8.17 -8.43
N THR A 15 -8.93 7.26 -7.93
CA THR A 15 -7.77 7.62 -7.09
C THR A 15 -6.47 7.28 -7.82
N PHE A 16 -5.55 8.23 -7.92
CA PHE A 16 -4.23 8.01 -8.51
C PHE A 16 -3.13 8.39 -7.52
N ARG A 17 -2.47 7.37 -6.97
CA ARG A 17 -1.39 7.52 -5.97
C ARG A 17 -1.83 8.42 -4.80
N TYR A 18 -1.21 9.59 -4.66
CA TYR A 18 -1.37 10.48 -3.52
C TYR A 18 -0.95 11.91 -3.87
N ALA A 19 -1.61 12.90 -3.27
CA ALA A 19 -1.21 14.31 -3.29
C ALA A 19 -1.33 14.89 -1.87
N ASN A 20 -0.26 15.48 -1.34
CA ASN A 20 -0.22 16.13 -0.02
C ASN A 20 -0.59 15.22 1.19
N THR A 21 -0.52 13.90 1.08
CA THR A 21 -0.92 12.96 2.16
C THR A 21 0.21 12.58 3.11
N TRP A 22 1.48 12.80 2.73
CA TRP A 22 2.65 12.36 3.50
C TRP A 22 2.67 12.87 4.95
N PRO A 23 2.42 14.17 5.25
CA PRO A 23 2.42 14.64 6.63
C PRO A 23 1.41 13.90 7.52
N THR A 24 0.20 13.66 7.00
CA THR A 24 -0.85 12.91 7.70
C THR A 24 -0.46 11.45 7.91
N ALA A 25 0.07 10.79 6.89
CA ALA A 25 0.50 9.39 6.99
C ALA A 25 1.60 9.21 8.05
N ILE A 26 2.60 10.10 8.06
CA ILE A 26 3.69 10.09 9.06
C ILE A 26 3.13 10.30 10.47
N ALA A 27 2.23 11.27 10.66
CA ALA A 27 1.64 11.55 11.97
C ALA A 27 0.82 10.36 12.52
N LEU A 28 0.10 9.64 11.64
CA LEU A 28 -0.65 8.44 12.03
C LEU A 28 0.27 7.31 12.52
N VAL A 29 1.40 7.10 11.84
CA VAL A 29 2.39 6.10 12.24
C VAL A 29 3.11 6.52 13.52
N ALA A 30 3.59 7.77 13.58
CA ALA A 30 4.31 8.30 14.74
C ALA A 30 3.46 8.31 16.03
N SER A 31 2.15 8.50 15.91
CA SER A 31 1.22 8.42 17.05
C SER A 31 0.83 6.99 17.44
N GLY A 32 1.28 5.97 16.71
CA GLY A 32 0.91 4.56 16.94
C GLY A 32 -0.53 4.22 16.54
N ARG A 33 -1.27 5.15 15.93
CA ARG A 33 -2.63 4.91 15.44
C ARG A 33 -2.65 3.97 14.22
N VAL A 34 -1.53 3.85 13.53
CA VAL A 34 -1.31 2.90 12.44
C VAL A 34 0.00 2.16 12.70
N ASP A 35 -0.10 0.84 12.87
CA ASP A 35 1.04 -0.06 13.03
C ASP A 35 1.38 -0.70 11.67
N LEU A 36 2.48 -0.24 11.06
CA LEU A 36 2.95 -0.72 9.76
C LEU A 36 3.74 -2.03 9.85
N ASP A 37 4.31 -2.36 11.01
CA ASP A 37 5.19 -3.52 11.15
C ASP A 37 4.41 -4.82 10.95
N ARG A 38 3.12 -4.82 11.27
CA ARG A 38 2.20 -5.96 11.04
C ARG A 38 1.97 -6.31 9.58
N LEU A 39 2.30 -5.41 8.65
CA LEU A 39 2.19 -5.68 7.22
C LEU A 39 3.40 -6.45 6.69
N VAL A 40 4.54 -6.41 7.41
CA VAL A 40 5.79 -7.01 6.95
C VAL A 40 5.73 -8.52 7.15
N THR A 41 5.65 -9.27 6.05
CA THR A 41 5.62 -10.74 6.09
C THR A 41 6.97 -11.37 5.78
N SER A 42 7.89 -10.64 5.14
CA SER A 42 9.25 -11.13 4.88
C SER A 42 10.27 -10.00 4.75
N ARG A 43 11.52 -10.31 5.12
CA ARG A 43 12.66 -9.41 5.06
C ARG A 43 13.78 -10.09 4.28
N HIS A 44 14.40 -9.35 3.37
CA HIS A 44 15.37 -9.85 2.41
C HIS A 44 16.58 -8.92 2.36
N GLY A 45 17.78 -9.45 2.14
CA GLY A 45 18.95 -8.65 1.76
C GLY A 45 18.85 -8.17 0.29
N LEU A 46 19.73 -7.26 -0.12
CA LEU A 46 19.71 -6.72 -1.49
C LEU A 46 19.88 -7.81 -2.56
N GLU A 47 20.79 -8.77 -2.33
CA GLU A 47 21.04 -9.89 -3.24
C GLU A 47 19.80 -10.78 -3.44
N GLN A 48 18.86 -10.74 -2.50
CA GLN A 48 17.60 -11.49 -2.51
C GLN A 48 16.43 -10.68 -3.07
N ALA A 49 16.67 -9.50 -3.67
CA ALA A 49 15.61 -8.71 -4.31
C ALA A 49 14.76 -9.51 -5.32
N PRO A 50 15.31 -10.43 -6.15
CA PRO A 50 14.50 -11.29 -7.00
C PRO A 50 13.54 -12.18 -6.19
N ASP A 51 13.98 -12.69 -5.05
CA ASP A 51 13.15 -13.50 -4.16
C ASP A 51 12.04 -12.67 -3.50
N ALA A 52 12.36 -11.46 -3.03
CA ALA A 52 11.40 -10.52 -2.48
C ALA A 52 10.29 -10.17 -3.48
N LEU A 53 10.65 -9.95 -4.75
CA LEU A 53 9.69 -9.67 -5.82
C LEU A 53 8.75 -10.85 -6.09
N ALA A 54 9.26 -12.08 -5.97
CA ALA A 54 8.50 -13.30 -6.19
C ALA A 54 7.71 -13.78 -4.96
N ALA A 55 7.84 -13.12 -3.80
CA ALA A 55 7.24 -13.59 -2.53
C ALA A 55 5.72 -13.78 -2.62
N SER A 56 4.98 -12.79 -3.12
CA SER A 56 3.52 -12.87 -3.25
C SER A 56 3.02 -13.87 -4.29
N ARG A 57 3.89 -14.28 -5.23
CA ARG A 57 3.56 -15.35 -6.17
C ARG A 57 3.70 -16.74 -5.55
N ARG A 58 4.54 -16.89 -4.52
CA ARG A 58 4.87 -18.17 -3.89
C ARG A 58 4.05 -18.43 -2.63
N ASP A 59 3.70 -17.37 -1.90
CA ASP A 59 2.96 -17.44 -0.65
C ASP A 59 1.70 -16.56 -0.73
N PRO A 60 0.49 -17.14 -0.71
CA PRO A 60 -0.76 -16.39 -0.75
C PRO A 60 -1.00 -15.54 0.52
N GLU A 61 -0.33 -15.84 1.63
CA GLU A 61 -0.40 -15.05 2.87
C GLU A 61 0.56 -13.85 2.88
N ALA A 62 1.41 -13.70 1.85
CA ALA A 62 2.37 -12.62 1.80
C ALA A 62 1.70 -11.25 1.54
N ILE A 63 1.96 -10.28 2.43
CA ILE A 63 1.40 -8.92 2.35
C ILE A 63 2.46 -7.93 1.84
N LYS A 64 3.60 -7.82 2.53
CA LYS A 64 4.68 -6.88 2.18
C LYS A 64 6.05 -7.49 2.44
N ALA A 65 6.81 -7.67 1.36
CA ALA A 65 8.24 -7.94 1.42
C ALA A 65 9.04 -6.63 1.56
N ILE A 66 10.05 -6.63 2.42
CA ILE A 66 10.98 -5.51 2.62
C ILE A 66 12.39 -5.95 2.23
N VAL A 67 13.09 -5.14 1.43
CA VAL A 67 14.49 -5.35 1.06
C VAL A 67 15.36 -4.36 1.84
N HIS A 68 16.36 -4.87 2.56
CA HIS A 68 17.34 -4.07 3.30
C HIS A 68 18.66 -4.02 2.51
N PRO A 69 19.10 -2.84 2.04
CA PRO A 69 20.25 -2.72 1.14
C PRO A 69 21.63 -2.81 1.82
N GLY A 70 21.70 -2.94 3.15
CA GLY A 70 22.95 -2.95 3.92
C GLY A 70 22.96 -3.93 5.10
N SER A 71 22.14 -4.97 5.02
CA SER A 71 22.14 -6.11 5.95
C SER A 71 23.08 -7.20 5.49
#